data_AF-A0A3A0C9D6-F1
#
_entry.id   AF-A0A3A0C9D6-F1
#
_cell.length_a   1.000
_cell.length_b   1.000
_cell.length_c   1.000
_cell.angle_alpha   90.00
_cell.angle_beta   90.00
_cell.angle_gamma   90.00
#
_symmetry.space_group_name_H-M   'P 1'
#
loop_
_entity.id
_entity.type
_entity.pdbx_description
1 polymer ?
#
loop_
_entity_poly.entity_id
_entity_poly.type
_entity_poly.pdbx_seq_one_letter_code
_entity_poly.pdbx_strand_id
1 'polypeptide(L)'
;MEGDEKAQQAVEGDSRSSVVERVPESIRRMVDESILESPSGGYKKWYRHWGLEGYGVSFTAFYMYARGLRQRAAAAHLREMTGEPQADFTERLPGLVAQRIAEQLAYADSDRPIDLQRLLGCYRIALDAVRRKRLAEAEAEKAAIEERKRRTPVARYGRKEDGTPYTHAEFLKTLHEAVADIYGVDLDTGQEVFHPTPEQPTPPPGFKGIVRAEDAGGAGCVE
;
A
#
# COMPACT_ATOMS: atom_id res chain seq x y z
N MET A 1 27.77 -3.18 17.43
CA MET A 1 27.43 -3.88 16.17
C MET A 1 27.46 -5.40 16.43
N GLU A 2 26.65 -5.89 17.37
CA GLU A 2 26.59 -7.32 17.76
C GLU A 2 25.15 -7.86 17.71
N GLY A 3 24.22 -7.09 17.15
CA GLY A 3 22.79 -7.41 17.12
C GLY A 3 22.33 -8.24 15.91
N ASP A 4 23.08 -8.22 14.80
CA ASP A 4 22.66 -8.83 13.53
C ASP A 4 23.18 -10.27 13.32
N GLU A 5 24.20 -10.70 14.06
CA GLU A 5 24.71 -12.09 13.93
C GLU A 5 23.79 -13.13 14.58
N LYS A 6 22.97 -12.74 15.56
CA LYS A 6 22.03 -13.69 16.21
C LYS A 6 20.77 -13.99 15.40
N ALA A 7 20.42 -13.15 14.42
CA ALA A 7 19.29 -13.41 13.54
C ALA A 7 19.59 -14.47 12.46
N GLN A 8 20.86 -14.62 12.08
CA GLN A 8 21.28 -15.63 11.09
C GLN A 8 21.37 -17.04 11.69
N GLN A 9 21.62 -17.15 13.00
CA GLN A 9 21.80 -18.42 13.69
C GLN A 9 20.49 -19.19 13.98
N ALA A 10 19.32 -18.55 13.81
CA ALA A 10 18.02 -19.20 14.06
C ALA A 10 17.41 -19.88 12.81
N VAL A 11 18.10 -19.88 11.67
CA VAL A 11 17.63 -20.52 10.42
C VAL A 11 18.25 -21.91 10.19
N GLU A 12 19.22 -22.31 11.00
CA GLU A 12 19.76 -23.68 11.08
C GLU A 12 18.79 -24.65 11.79
N GLY A 13 17.55 -24.68 11.32
CA GLY A 13 16.59 -25.72 11.68
C GLY A 13 16.97 -27.04 11.02
N ASP A 14 17.94 -27.73 11.61
CA ASP A 14 18.12 -29.19 11.76
C ASP A 14 17.41 -30.09 10.73
N SER A 15 17.58 -29.79 9.45
CA SER A 15 17.00 -30.57 8.36
C SER A 15 18.08 -31.51 7.88
N ARG A 16 18.10 -32.72 8.45
CA ARG A 16 18.85 -33.91 7.98
C ARG A 16 18.38 -34.37 6.58
N SER A 17 18.23 -33.43 5.67
CA SER A 17 17.88 -33.69 4.29
C SER A 17 19.15 -34.15 3.59
N SER A 18 19.08 -35.32 2.96
CA SER A 18 20.18 -35.82 2.11
C SER A 18 20.62 -34.82 1.02
N VAL A 19 19.77 -33.85 0.66
CA VAL A 19 20.13 -32.73 -0.24
C VAL A 19 21.19 -31.83 0.40
N VAL A 20 21.03 -31.49 1.68
CA VAL A 20 21.93 -30.59 2.41
C VAL A 20 23.29 -31.26 2.63
N GLU A 21 23.29 -32.58 2.86
CA GLU A 21 24.51 -33.36 3.11
C GLU A 21 25.29 -33.71 1.83
N ARG A 22 24.60 -34.06 0.74
CA ARG A 22 25.24 -34.64 -0.47
C ARG A 22 25.48 -33.67 -1.60
N VAL A 23 24.74 -32.56 -1.66
CA VAL A 23 24.86 -31.57 -2.74
C VAL A 23 25.80 -30.44 -2.29
N PRO A 24 26.81 -30.08 -3.10
CA PRO A 24 27.67 -28.94 -2.80
C PRO A 24 26.87 -27.66 -2.60
N GLU A 25 27.31 -26.81 -1.67
CA GLU A 25 26.57 -25.61 -1.29
C GLU A 25 26.30 -24.65 -2.47
N SER A 26 27.26 -24.49 -3.38
CA SER A 26 27.09 -23.65 -4.57
C SER A 26 25.92 -24.10 -5.44
N ILE A 27 25.79 -25.42 -5.64
CA ILE A 27 24.68 -26.01 -6.41
C ILE A 27 23.38 -25.93 -5.62
N ARG A 28 23.44 -26.19 -4.31
CA ARG A 28 22.27 -26.08 -3.44
C ARG A 28 21.64 -24.69 -3.49
N ARG A 29 22.45 -23.62 -3.45
CA ARG A 29 21.94 -22.24 -3.56
C ARG A 29 21.20 -22.00 -4.88
N MET A 30 21.77 -22.44 -6.02
CA MET A 30 21.12 -22.31 -7.32
C MET A 30 19.81 -23.13 -7.41
N VAL A 31 19.79 -24.31 -6.79
CA VAL A 31 18.59 -25.14 -6.68
C VAL A 31 17.52 -24.44 -5.84
N ASP A 32 17.90 -23.87 -4.70
CA ASP A 32 16.99 -23.13 -3.82
C ASP A 32 16.40 -21.91 -4.53
N GLU A 33 17.23 -21.10 -5.19
CA GLU A 33 16.82 -19.96 -6.01
C GLU A 33 15.83 -20.39 -7.10
N SER A 34 16.18 -21.45 -7.86
CA SER A 34 15.30 -21.98 -8.91
C SER A 34 13.93 -22.44 -8.37
N ILE A 35 13.91 -23.01 -7.15
CA ILE A 35 12.69 -23.48 -6.51
C ILE A 35 11.78 -22.31 -6.12
N LEU A 36 12.37 -21.20 -5.71
CA LEU A 36 11.68 -20.01 -5.22
C LEU A 36 11.23 -19.09 -6.37
N GLU A 37 12.05 -18.92 -7.42
CA GLU A 37 11.72 -18.06 -8.57
C GLU A 37 10.55 -18.58 -9.41
N SER A 38 10.42 -19.90 -9.55
CA SER A 38 9.42 -20.51 -10.43
C SER A 38 8.51 -21.48 -9.66
N PRO A 39 7.56 -21.00 -8.82
CA PRO A 39 6.69 -21.85 -8.00
C PRO A 39 5.84 -22.87 -8.80
N SER A 40 5.57 -22.62 -10.09
CA SER A 40 4.86 -23.54 -10.99
C SER A 40 5.71 -24.65 -11.60
N GLY A 41 7.04 -24.61 -11.39
CA GLY A 41 7.94 -25.65 -11.87
C GLY A 41 7.67 -26.98 -11.18
N GLY A 42 7.41 -28.03 -11.96
CA GLY A 42 7.25 -29.37 -11.41
C GLY A 42 8.57 -29.87 -10.82
N TYR A 43 8.55 -30.36 -9.57
CA TYR A 43 9.75 -30.83 -8.85
C TYR A 43 10.60 -31.82 -9.67
N LYS A 44 9.94 -32.68 -10.46
CA LYS A 44 10.62 -33.66 -11.33
C LYS A 44 11.48 -33.00 -12.41
N LYS A 45 11.07 -31.84 -12.93
CA LYS A 45 11.84 -31.06 -13.91
C LYS A 45 13.12 -30.55 -13.29
N TRP A 46 13.05 -29.96 -12.10
CA TRP A 46 14.23 -29.43 -11.40
C TRP A 46 15.20 -30.50 -10.94
N TYR A 47 14.67 -31.60 -10.40
CA TYR A 47 15.49 -32.74 -10.02
C TYR A 47 16.35 -33.24 -11.19
N ARG A 48 15.76 -33.33 -12.39
CA ARG A 48 16.46 -33.73 -13.62
C ARG A 48 17.40 -32.64 -14.14
N HIS A 49 16.96 -31.39 -14.14
CA HIS A 49 17.74 -30.25 -14.65
C HIS A 49 19.07 -30.10 -13.91
N TRP A 50 19.04 -30.26 -12.58
CA TRP A 50 20.22 -30.14 -11.72
C TRP A 50 20.99 -31.45 -11.53
N GLY A 51 20.58 -32.54 -12.18
CA GLY A 51 21.29 -33.82 -12.13
C GLY A 51 21.47 -34.39 -10.72
N LEU A 52 20.49 -34.18 -9.82
CA LEU A 52 20.62 -34.49 -8.39
C LEU A 52 20.83 -35.99 -8.10
N GLU A 53 20.45 -36.86 -9.05
CA GLU A 53 20.73 -38.29 -9.00
C GLU A 53 22.24 -38.60 -8.99
N GLY A 54 23.05 -37.81 -9.69
CA GLY A 54 24.51 -37.94 -9.70
C GLY A 54 25.16 -37.66 -8.35
N TYR A 55 24.47 -36.93 -7.47
CA TYR A 55 24.87 -36.67 -6.09
C TYR A 55 24.30 -37.71 -5.11
N GLY A 56 23.64 -38.77 -5.61
CA GLY A 56 23.02 -39.80 -4.80
C GLY A 56 21.80 -39.31 -4.01
N VAL A 57 21.18 -38.20 -4.39
CA VAL A 57 19.95 -37.71 -3.76
C VAL A 57 18.76 -38.43 -4.40
N SER A 58 17.87 -39.02 -3.60
CA SER A 58 16.64 -39.60 -4.14
C SER A 58 15.60 -38.52 -4.47
N PHE A 59 14.77 -38.76 -5.48
CA PHE A 59 13.70 -37.82 -5.84
C PHE A 59 12.78 -37.50 -4.67
N THR A 60 12.43 -38.49 -3.85
CA THR A 60 11.58 -38.29 -2.66
C THR A 60 12.24 -37.36 -1.64
N ALA A 61 13.54 -37.51 -1.39
CA ALA A 61 14.25 -36.63 -0.47
C ALA A 61 14.33 -35.20 -1.01
N PHE A 62 14.61 -35.04 -2.30
CA PHE A 62 14.55 -33.73 -2.96
C PHE A 62 13.15 -33.11 -2.89
N TYR A 63 12.10 -33.90 -3.16
CA TYR A 63 10.72 -33.43 -3.11
C TYR A 63 10.37 -32.89 -1.70
N MET A 64 10.69 -33.65 -0.65
CA MET A 64 10.43 -33.22 0.73
C MET A 64 11.22 -31.96 1.10
N TYR A 65 12.48 -31.89 0.66
CA TYR A 65 13.32 -30.71 0.84
C TYR A 65 12.74 -29.46 0.16
N ALA A 66 12.45 -29.55 -1.14
CA ALA A 66 11.90 -28.43 -1.92
C ALA A 66 10.54 -27.98 -1.39
N ARG A 67 9.70 -28.93 -0.95
CA ARG A 67 8.42 -28.64 -0.30
C ARG A 67 8.62 -27.88 1.01
N GLY A 68 9.53 -28.33 1.87
CA GLY A 68 9.85 -27.64 3.13
C GLY A 68 10.43 -26.25 2.91
N LEU A 69 11.27 -26.07 1.89
CA LEU A 69 11.81 -24.77 1.50
C LEU A 69 10.70 -23.79 1.11
N ARG A 70 9.78 -24.21 0.23
CA ARG A 70 8.63 -23.38 -0.16
C ARG A 70 7.71 -23.04 1.00
N GLN A 71 7.46 -23.99 1.90
CA GLN A 71 6.66 -23.73 3.11
C GLN A 71 7.31 -22.69 4.02
N ARG A 72 8.64 -22.76 4.19
CA ARG A 72 9.39 -21.75 4.97
C ARG A 72 9.36 -20.38 4.28
N ALA A 73 9.53 -20.31 2.97
CA ALA A 73 9.42 -19.07 2.21
C ALA A 73 8.01 -18.46 2.29
N ALA A 74 6.96 -19.27 2.15
CA ALA A 74 5.58 -18.84 2.32
C ALA A 74 5.30 -18.34 3.75
N ALA A 75 5.85 -19.01 4.77
CA ALA A 75 5.75 -18.59 6.16
C ALA A 75 6.52 -17.29 6.45
N ALA A 76 7.68 -17.08 5.82
CA ALA A 76 8.44 -15.83 5.91
C ALA A 76 7.67 -14.66 5.28
N HIS A 77 7.12 -14.86 4.08
CA HIS A 77 6.26 -13.86 3.42
C HIS A 77 5.00 -13.56 4.25
N LEU A 78 4.41 -14.58 4.90
CA LEU A 78 3.31 -14.38 5.86
C LEU A 78 3.71 -13.55 7.07
N ARG A 79 4.92 -13.76 7.61
CA ARG A 79 5.45 -12.95 8.72
C ARG A 79 5.70 -11.51 8.30
N GLU A 80 6.16 -11.27 7.08
CA GLU A 80 6.29 -9.91 6.54
C GLU A 80 4.92 -9.23 6.42
N MET A 81 3.91 -9.94 5.89
CA MET A 81 2.54 -9.41 5.79
C MET A 81 1.86 -9.22 7.16
N THR A 82 2.22 -10.02 8.17
CA THR A 82 1.65 -9.94 9.52
C THR A 82 2.48 -9.08 10.49
N GLY A 83 3.71 -8.73 10.14
CA GLY A 83 4.69 -8.04 10.97
C GLY A 83 4.40 -6.55 11.21
N GLU A 84 3.50 -5.94 10.44
CA GLU A 84 2.99 -4.60 10.79
C GLU A 84 2.09 -4.72 12.03
N PRO A 85 2.43 -4.08 13.17
CA PRO A 85 1.82 -4.37 14.47
C PRO A 85 0.42 -3.78 14.67
N GLN A 86 -0.27 -3.27 13.64
CA GLN A 86 -1.55 -2.56 13.84
C GLN A 86 -2.68 -2.82 12.85
N ALA A 87 -2.48 -3.56 11.73
CA ALA A 87 -3.62 -3.79 10.85
C ALA A 87 -4.59 -4.82 11.46
N ASP A 88 -5.87 -4.44 11.55
CA ASP A 88 -6.95 -5.27 12.06
C ASP A 88 -6.92 -6.65 11.38
N PHE A 89 -6.91 -7.71 12.19
CA PHE A 89 -6.91 -9.10 11.72
C PHE A 89 -8.02 -9.35 10.70
N THR A 90 -9.17 -8.69 10.88
CA THR A 90 -10.32 -8.77 9.97
C THR A 90 -9.95 -8.34 8.55
N GLU A 91 -9.10 -7.33 8.39
CA GLU A 91 -8.66 -6.82 7.08
C GLU A 91 -7.65 -7.74 6.40
N ARG A 92 -6.86 -8.47 7.19
CA ARG A 92 -5.86 -9.41 6.68
C ARG A 92 -6.44 -10.78 6.34
N LEU A 93 -7.56 -11.16 6.97
CA LEU A 93 -8.18 -12.48 6.82
C LEU A 93 -8.39 -12.91 5.35
N PRO A 94 -8.93 -12.05 4.45
CA PRO A 94 -9.11 -12.44 3.04
C PRO A 94 -7.78 -12.79 2.36
N GLY A 95 -6.72 -12.01 2.60
CA GLY A 95 -5.40 -12.26 2.02
C GLY A 95 -4.80 -13.58 2.48
N LEU A 96 -4.92 -13.90 3.77
CA LEU A 96 -4.45 -15.17 4.35
C LEU A 96 -5.18 -16.37 3.75
N VAL A 97 -6.50 -16.28 3.60
CA VAL A 97 -7.30 -17.37 3.01
C VAL A 97 -7.02 -17.50 1.50
N ALA A 98 -6.86 -16.39 0.77
CA ALA A 98 -6.50 -16.40 -0.64
C ALA A 98 -5.14 -17.06 -0.89
N GLN A 99 -4.13 -16.75 -0.06
CA GLN A 99 -2.84 -17.43 -0.12
C GLN A 99 -2.99 -18.93 0.13
N ARG A 100 -3.79 -19.33 1.13
CA ARG A 100 -4.00 -20.75 1.41
C ARG A 100 -4.68 -21.50 0.26
N ILE A 101 -5.62 -20.85 -0.43
CA ILE A 101 -6.24 -21.36 -1.65
C ILE A 101 -5.19 -21.52 -2.75
N ALA A 102 -4.35 -20.50 -2.97
CA ALA A 102 -3.29 -20.54 -3.97
C ALA A 102 -2.27 -21.66 -3.69
N GLU A 103 -1.87 -21.85 -2.43
CA GLU A 103 -1.01 -22.97 -2.01
C GLU A 103 -1.65 -24.33 -2.30
N GLN A 104 -2.95 -24.47 -2.03
CA GLN A 104 -3.67 -25.71 -2.32
C GLN A 104 -3.72 -25.99 -3.83
N LEU A 105 -4.01 -24.96 -4.64
CA LEU A 105 -4.06 -25.10 -6.10
C LEU A 105 -2.69 -25.34 -6.72
N ALA A 106 -1.63 -24.76 -6.16
CA ALA A 106 -0.27 -24.87 -6.69
C ALA A 106 0.42 -26.18 -6.31
N TYR A 107 0.13 -26.74 -5.12
CA TYR A 107 0.95 -27.80 -4.53
C TYR A 107 0.18 -29.03 -4.05
N ALA A 108 -1.14 -28.97 -3.96
CA ALA A 108 -1.88 -30.11 -3.47
C ALA A 108 -2.20 -31.07 -4.61
N ASP A 109 -1.57 -32.25 -4.57
CA ASP A 109 -2.16 -33.50 -5.11
C ASP A 109 -3.43 -33.90 -4.32
N SER A 110 -4.12 -32.96 -3.67
CA SER A 110 -5.23 -33.29 -2.79
C SER A 110 -6.46 -33.60 -3.62
N ASP A 111 -6.78 -34.89 -3.69
CA ASP A 111 -8.05 -35.46 -4.17
C ASP A 111 -9.28 -35.02 -3.33
N ARG A 112 -9.19 -33.91 -2.59
CA ARG A 112 -10.22 -33.46 -1.63
C ARG A 112 -10.78 -32.10 -2.06
N PRO A 113 -11.66 -32.08 -3.09
CA PRO A 113 -12.33 -30.86 -3.53
C PRO A 113 -13.13 -30.19 -2.41
N ILE A 114 -13.51 -30.94 -1.37
CA ILE A 114 -14.25 -30.42 -0.21
C ILE A 114 -13.44 -29.41 0.61
N ASP A 115 -12.12 -29.57 0.70
CA ASP A 115 -11.27 -28.66 1.49
C ASP A 115 -11.11 -27.31 0.76
N LEU A 116 -10.99 -27.35 -0.57
CA LEU A 116 -10.97 -26.16 -1.41
C LEU A 116 -12.31 -25.41 -1.34
N GLN A 117 -13.44 -26.12 -1.40
CA GLN A 117 -14.77 -25.53 -1.24
C GLN A 117 -14.93 -24.84 0.12
N ARG A 118 -14.45 -25.45 1.20
CA ARG A 118 -14.46 -24.84 2.54
C ARG A 118 -13.64 -23.57 2.59
N LEU A 119 -12.43 -23.58 2.03
CA LEU A 119 -11.58 -22.38 1.97
C LEU A 119 -12.21 -21.27 1.13
N LEU A 120 -12.84 -21.59 0.01
CA LEU A 120 -13.61 -20.61 -0.78
C LEU A 120 -14.79 -20.04 0.01
N GLY A 121 -15.49 -20.87 0.80
CA GLY A 121 -16.52 -20.42 1.73
C GLY A 121 -15.98 -19.45 2.78
N CYS A 122 -14.86 -19.80 3.44
CA CYS A 122 -14.18 -18.92 4.39
C CYS A 122 -13.75 -17.60 3.74
N TYR A 123 -13.24 -17.64 2.51
CA TYR A 123 -12.82 -16.44 1.79
C TYR A 123 -13.99 -15.49 1.53
N ARG A 124 -15.15 -16.01 1.11
CA ARG A 124 -16.36 -15.20 0.91
C ARG A 124 -16.84 -14.56 2.21
N ILE A 125 -16.88 -15.34 3.30
CA ILE A 125 -17.25 -14.82 4.63
C ILE A 125 -16.28 -13.73 5.08
N ALA A 126 -14.98 -13.91 4.84
CA ALA A 126 -13.95 -12.92 5.16
C ALA A 126 -14.17 -11.61 4.39
N LEU A 127 -14.43 -11.68 3.08
CA LEU A 127 -14.71 -10.50 2.26
C LEU A 127 -15.97 -9.75 2.72
N ASP A 128 -17.02 -10.49 3.06
CA ASP A 128 -18.27 -9.90 3.57
C ASP A 128 -18.06 -9.21 4.93
N ALA A 129 -17.24 -9.78 5.81
CA ALA A 129 -16.90 -9.18 7.10
C ALA A 129 -16.16 -7.84 6.92
N VAL A 130 -15.14 -7.81 6.04
CA VAL A 130 -14.40 -6.58 5.71
C VAL A 130 -15.33 -5.53 5.10
N ARG A 131 -16.20 -5.94 4.18
CA ARG A 131 -17.18 -5.03 3.55
C ARG A 131 -18.12 -4.42 4.58
N ARG A 132 -18.67 -5.23 5.50
CA ARG A 132 -19.56 -4.76 6.56
C ARG A 132 -18.86 -3.78 7.50
N LYS A 133 -17.61 -4.08 7.89
CA LYS A 133 -16.79 -3.19 8.72
C LYS A 133 -16.64 -1.81 8.05
N ARG A 134 -16.21 -1.78 6.78
CA ARG A 134 -16.03 -0.53 6.03
C ARG A 134 -17.31 0.27 5.86
N LEU A 135 -18.44 -0.41 5.66
CA LEU A 135 -19.75 0.26 5.58
C LEU A 135 -20.13 0.88 6.94
N ALA A 136 -19.95 0.15 8.04
CA ALA A 136 -20.22 0.65 9.39
C ALA A 136 -19.34 1.86 9.74
N GLU A 137 -18.06 1.83 9.36
CA GLU A 137 -17.14 2.95 9.54
C GLU A 137 -17.56 4.18 8.73
N ALA A 138 -17.93 3.98 7.46
CA ALA A 138 -18.41 5.07 6.60
C ALA A 138 -19.74 5.67 7.09
N GLU A 139 -20.64 4.85 7.64
CA GLU A 139 -21.88 5.31 8.27
C GLU A 139 -21.62 6.07 9.56
N ALA A 140 -20.70 5.58 10.41
CA ALA A 140 -20.28 6.27 11.62
C ALA A 140 -19.63 7.62 11.31
N GLU A 141 -18.80 7.70 10.27
CA GLU A 141 -18.19 8.96 9.82
C GLU A 141 -19.24 9.94 9.31
N LYS A 142 -20.19 9.49 8.47
CA LYS A 142 -21.29 10.33 8.01
C LYS A 142 -22.15 10.84 9.17
N ALA A 143 -22.46 9.99 10.13
CA ALA A 143 -23.20 10.37 11.33
C ALA A 143 -22.42 11.41 12.15
N ALA A 144 -21.10 11.24 12.31
CA ALA A 144 -20.24 12.22 12.99
C ALA A 144 -20.20 13.57 12.25
N ILE A 145 -20.15 13.56 10.91
CA ILE A 145 -20.21 14.79 10.10
C ILE A 145 -21.58 15.47 10.25
N GLU A 146 -22.67 14.71 10.21
CA GLU A 146 -24.01 15.26 10.36
C GLU A 146 -24.23 15.83 11.76
N GLU A 147 -23.78 15.13 12.80
CA GLU A 147 -23.84 15.62 14.18
C GLU A 147 -23.00 16.90 14.34
N ARG A 148 -21.79 16.93 13.75
CA ARG A 148 -20.97 18.16 13.70
C ARG A 148 -21.75 19.28 13.03
N LYS A 149 -22.37 19.04 11.87
CA LYS A 149 -23.20 20.05 11.17
C LYS A 149 -24.39 20.53 12.02
N ARG A 150 -25.06 19.64 12.77
CA ARG A 150 -26.18 20.01 13.67
C ARG A 150 -25.72 20.87 14.83
N ARG A 151 -24.57 20.54 15.44
CA ARG A 151 -24.01 21.30 16.58
C ARG A 151 -23.42 22.64 16.17
N THR A 152 -22.97 22.77 14.92
CA THR A 152 -22.35 24.02 14.45
C THR A 152 -23.46 24.97 13.98
N PRO A 153 -23.75 26.08 14.67
CA PRO A 153 -24.82 26.99 14.26
C PRO A 153 -24.57 27.52 12.83
N VAL A 154 -25.63 27.65 12.04
CA VAL A 154 -25.52 28.20 10.68
C VAL A 154 -25.01 29.64 10.79
N ALA A 155 -23.78 29.85 10.36
CA ALA A 155 -23.15 31.16 10.39
C ALA A 155 -23.55 31.90 9.11
N ARG A 156 -24.62 32.71 9.19
CA ARG A 156 -25.19 33.43 8.03
C ARG A 156 -24.16 34.27 7.26
N TYR A 157 -23.14 34.75 7.96
CA TYR A 157 -22.09 35.62 7.41
C TYR A 157 -20.71 34.95 7.39
N GLY A 158 -20.64 33.61 7.48
CA GLY A 158 -19.38 32.86 7.52
C GLY A 158 -18.73 32.78 8.91
N ARG A 159 -17.51 32.25 8.95
CA ARG A 159 -16.70 32.06 10.19
C ARG A 159 -15.32 32.66 10.03
N LYS A 160 -14.78 33.15 11.15
CA LYS A 160 -13.38 33.59 11.29
C LYS A 160 -12.41 32.42 11.18
N GLU A 161 -11.12 32.71 11.08
CA GLU A 161 -10.05 31.70 11.11
C GLU A 161 -10.09 30.85 12.39
N ASP A 162 -10.45 31.47 13.52
CA ASP A 162 -10.63 30.79 14.82
C ASP A 162 -11.89 29.90 14.88
N GLY A 163 -12.67 29.82 13.79
CA GLY A 163 -13.89 29.01 13.70
C GLY A 163 -15.13 29.64 14.35
N THR A 164 -15.02 30.81 14.98
CA THR A 164 -16.18 31.55 15.52
C THR A 164 -17.00 32.21 14.40
N PRO A 165 -18.35 32.26 14.51
CA PRO A 165 -19.18 32.89 13.47
C PRO A 165 -18.99 34.41 13.45
N TYR A 166 -18.98 35.01 12.25
CA TYR A 166 -18.98 36.47 12.12
C TYR A 166 -20.30 37.07 12.61
N THR A 167 -20.21 38.19 13.34
CA THR A 167 -21.35 39.09 13.48
C THR A 167 -21.58 39.87 12.19
N HIS A 168 -22.79 40.42 12.00
CA HIS A 168 -23.11 41.19 10.79
C HIS A 168 -22.16 42.38 10.57
N ALA A 169 -21.85 43.12 11.64
CA ALA A 169 -20.95 44.28 11.58
C ALA A 169 -19.52 43.88 11.21
N GLU A 170 -19.01 42.79 11.80
CA GLU A 170 -17.67 42.29 11.46
C GLU A 170 -17.60 41.81 10.02
N PHE A 171 -18.62 41.10 9.54
CA PHE A 171 -18.69 40.65 8.14
C PHE A 171 -18.67 41.82 7.16
N LEU A 172 -19.47 42.86 7.40
CA LEU A 172 -19.46 44.04 6.55
C LEU A 172 -18.10 44.74 6.56
N LYS A 173 -17.44 44.79 7.72
CA LYS A 173 -16.09 45.33 7.81
C LYS A 173 -15.09 44.53 6.97
N THR A 174 -15.10 43.20 7.07
CA THR A 174 -14.22 42.33 6.27
C THR A 174 -14.55 42.41 4.78
N LEU A 175 -15.83 42.58 4.43
CA LEU A 175 -16.28 42.79 3.06
C LEU A 175 -15.76 44.13 2.52
N HIS A 176 -15.83 45.22 3.30
CA HIS A 176 -15.33 46.53 2.90
C HIS A 176 -13.80 46.50 2.71
N GLU A 177 -13.07 45.85 3.63
CA GLU A 177 -11.62 45.64 3.49
C GLU A 177 -11.29 44.87 2.20
N ALA A 178 -11.99 43.76 1.93
CA ALA A 178 -11.77 42.98 0.71
C ALA A 178 -12.12 43.73 -0.58
N VAL A 179 -13.16 44.58 -0.56
CA VAL A 179 -13.52 45.42 -1.72
C VAL A 179 -12.47 46.51 -1.93
N ALA A 180 -11.99 47.14 -0.85
CA ALA A 180 -10.90 48.11 -0.92
C ALA A 180 -9.61 47.47 -1.49
N ASP A 181 -9.29 46.24 -1.10
CA ASP A 181 -8.13 45.52 -1.63
C ASP A 181 -8.25 45.18 -3.12
N ILE A 182 -9.44 44.73 -3.57
CA ILE A 182 -9.65 44.29 -4.96
C ILE A 182 -9.83 45.48 -5.90
N TYR A 183 -10.58 46.50 -5.49
CA TYR A 183 -11.02 47.59 -6.36
C TYR A 183 -10.30 48.92 -6.05
N GLY A 184 -9.55 49.02 -4.96
CA GLY A 184 -8.86 50.24 -4.56
C GLY A 184 -9.80 51.35 -4.10
N VAL A 185 -11.01 51.02 -3.63
CA VAL A 185 -12.03 52.00 -3.21
C VAL A 185 -12.55 51.65 -1.83
N ASP A 186 -12.48 52.61 -0.91
CA ASP A 186 -13.12 52.51 0.40
C ASP A 186 -14.62 52.80 0.27
N LEU A 187 -15.45 51.81 0.60
CA LEU A 187 -16.91 51.90 0.49
C LEU A 187 -17.56 52.83 1.51
N ASP A 188 -16.91 53.08 2.66
CA ASP A 188 -17.48 53.93 3.71
C ASP A 188 -17.27 55.42 3.40
N THR A 189 -16.14 55.77 2.78
CA THR A 189 -15.76 57.16 2.48
C THR A 189 -15.91 57.52 0.99
N GLY A 190 -15.95 56.53 0.11
CA GLY A 190 -15.97 56.70 -1.35
C GLY A 190 -14.63 57.16 -1.93
N GLN A 191 -13.54 57.13 -1.16
CA GLN A 191 -12.21 57.55 -1.61
C GLN A 191 -11.45 56.38 -2.22
N GLU A 192 -10.63 56.67 -3.23
CA GLU A 192 -9.68 55.71 -3.78
C GLU A 192 -8.56 55.46 -2.76
N VAL A 193 -8.49 54.25 -2.22
CA VAL A 193 -7.43 53.81 -1.31
C VAL A 193 -6.53 52.87 -2.09
N PHE A 194 -5.37 53.40 -2.48
CA PHE A 194 -4.38 52.61 -3.20
C PHE A 194 -3.58 51.78 -2.19
N HIS A 195 -3.97 50.53 -1.97
CA HIS A 195 -3.12 49.58 -1.25
C HIS A 195 -2.00 49.13 -2.20
N PRO A 196 -0.71 49.36 -1.86
CA PRO A 196 0.37 48.82 -2.65
C PRO A 196 0.21 47.30 -2.69
N THR A 197 0.16 46.74 -3.90
CA THR A 197 -0.01 45.30 -4.10
C THR A 197 0.95 44.55 -3.19
N PRO A 198 0.48 43.62 -2.34
CA PRO A 198 1.37 42.85 -1.49
C PRO A 198 2.45 42.22 -2.38
N GLU A 199 3.72 42.51 -2.07
CA GLU A 199 4.85 42.00 -2.83
C GLU A 199 4.62 40.52 -3.06
N GLN A 200 4.55 40.12 -4.34
CA GLN A 200 4.32 38.72 -4.70
C GLN A 200 5.32 37.86 -3.91
N PRO A 201 4.86 36.80 -3.22
CA PRO A 201 5.76 35.95 -2.46
C PRO A 201 6.87 35.50 -3.40
N THR A 202 8.10 35.92 -3.11
CA THR A 202 9.27 35.54 -3.89
C THR A 202 9.24 34.02 -4.01
N PRO A 203 9.30 33.47 -5.23
CA PRO A 203 9.19 32.03 -5.40
C PRO A 203 10.26 31.35 -4.54
N PRO A 204 9.91 30.25 -3.85
CA PRO A 204 10.87 29.55 -3.01
C PRO A 204 12.10 29.16 -3.85
N PRO A 205 13.32 29.26 -3.28
CA PRO A 205 14.55 28.94 -4.00
C PRO A 205 14.47 27.50 -4.52
N GLY A 206 14.30 27.35 -5.84
CA GLY A 206 14.13 26.05 -6.50
C GLY A 206 12.94 25.93 -7.45
N PHE A 207 12.00 26.88 -7.50
CA PHE A 207 10.89 26.83 -8.45
C PHE A 207 11.37 27.19 -9.87
N LYS A 208 11.79 26.18 -10.65
CA LYS A 208 12.01 26.33 -12.10
C LYS A 208 10.65 26.45 -12.77
N GLY A 209 10.25 27.68 -13.10
CA GLY A 209 9.03 27.95 -13.85
C GLY A 209 8.98 27.08 -15.11
N ILE A 210 7.87 26.35 -15.28
CA ILE A 210 7.58 25.64 -16.52
C ILE A 210 7.27 26.72 -17.55
N VAL A 211 8.27 27.12 -18.33
CA VAL A 211 8.09 27.97 -19.50
C VAL A 211 7.34 27.13 -20.53
N ARG A 212 6.07 27.44 -20.75
CA ARG A 212 5.25 26.81 -21.78
C ARG A 212 5.81 27.23 -23.13
N ALA A 213 6.38 26.29 -23.87
CA ALA A 213 7.01 26.48 -25.17
C ALA A 213 5.96 26.57 -26.30
N GLU A 214 5.11 27.60 -26.30
CA GLU A 214 4.10 27.80 -27.37
C GLU A 214 4.31 29.08 -28.22
N ASP A 215 5.31 29.92 -27.92
CA ASP A 215 5.53 31.19 -28.65
C ASP A 215 6.69 31.18 -29.68
N ALA A 216 7.02 30.02 -30.26
CA ALA A 216 8.04 29.94 -31.31
C ALA A 216 7.55 29.14 -32.52
N GLY A 217 6.75 29.76 -33.39
CA GLY A 217 6.36 29.13 -34.65
C GLY A 217 5.48 30.00 -35.55
N GLY A 218 6.06 31.01 -36.20
CA GLY A 218 5.33 31.86 -37.14
C GLY A 218 6.21 32.68 -38.07
N ALA A 219 7.24 32.08 -38.68
CA ALA A 219 7.96 32.69 -39.79
C ALA A 219 7.40 32.15 -41.11
N GLY A 220 6.59 32.98 -41.78
CA GLY A 220 6.10 32.72 -43.14
C GLY A 220 7.19 32.93 -44.20
N CYS A 221 7.19 32.07 -45.20
CA CYS A 221 7.90 32.24 -46.48
C CYS A 221 7.00 31.68 -47.60
N VAL A 222 6.30 32.59 -48.27
CA VAL A 222 5.70 32.52 -49.63
C VAL A 222 5.69 34.00 -50.04
N GLU A 223 6.36 34.50 -51.07
CA GLU A 223 6.67 34.02 -52.42
C GLU A 223 8.16 34.19 -52.79
#